data_AF-A0A2A3JWM7-F1
#
_entry.id   AF-A0A2A3JWM7-F1
#
_cell.length_a   1.000
_cell.length_b   1.000
_cell.length_c   1.000
_cell.angle_alpha   90.00
_cell.angle_beta   90.00
_cell.angle_gamma   90.00
#
_symmetry.space_group_name_H-M   'P 1'
#
loop_
_entity.id
_entity.type
_entity.pdbx_description
1 polymer ?
#
loop_
_entity_poly.entity_id
_entity_poly.type
_entity_poly.pdbx_seq_one_letter_code
_entity_poly.pdbx_strand_id
1 'polypeptide(L)'
;VAIGISEKLGGDPSMTAVLVLMTGMIGAIAVTPMLNALGLRDWRGRGFATGVAAHGVGTARALQVHPTAGAFAGIGMGMNAVLTGLIAPLVLQLFR
;
A
#
# COMPACT_ATOMS: atom_id res chain seq x y z
N VAL A 1 5.58 -3.22 -8.21
CA VAL A 1 6.05 -1.81 -8.13
C VAL A 1 7.31 -1.70 -7.30
N ALA A 2 7.24 -1.87 -5.97
CA ALA A 2 8.40 -1.68 -5.08
C ALA A 2 9.64 -2.49 -5.49
N ILE A 3 9.47 -3.77 -5.85
CA ILE A 3 10.56 -4.64 -6.31
C ILE A 3 11.30 -4.02 -7.51
N GLY A 4 10.57 -3.62 -8.56
CA GLY A 4 11.18 -3.02 -9.76
C GLY A 4 11.76 -1.62 -9.52
N ILE A 5 11.22 -0.86 -8.55
CA ILE A 5 11.83 0.40 -8.11
C ILE A 5 13.16 0.12 -7.40
N SER A 6 13.17 -0.84 -6.45
CA SER A 6 14.37 -1.23 -5.71
C SER A 6 15.48 -1.71 -6.64
N GLU A 7 15.16 -2.61 -7.58
CA GLU A 7 16.12 -3.15 -8.53
C GLU A 7 16.79 -2.04 -9.36
N LYS A 8 16.01 -1.07 -9.87
CA LYS A 8 16.55 0.08 -10.61
C LYS A 8 17.42 1.01 -9.77
N LEU A 9 17.23 1.01 -8.46
CA LEU A 9 17.95 1.86 -7.51
C LEU A 9 19.14 1.13 -6.86
N GLY A 10 19.38 -0.13 -7.23
CA GLY A 10 20.48 -0.95 -6.72
C GLY A 10 20.19 -1.66 -5.38
N GLY A 11 18.94 -1.71 -4.94
CA GLY A 11 18.52 -2.43 -3.74
C GLY A 11 18.20 -3.91 -4.02
N ASP A 12 18.27 -4.74 -2.99
CA ASP A 12 18.00 -6.18 -3.08
C ASP A 12 16.49 -6.47 -3.32
N PRO A 13 16.11 -7.04 -4.48
CA PRO A 13 14.71 -7.33 -4.81
C PRO A 13 14.07 -8.35 -3.87
N SER A 14 14.85 -9.30 -3.35
CA SER A 14 14.38 -10.36 -2.45
C SER A 14 14.00 -9.81 -1.07
N MET A 15 14.86 -8.96 -0.49
CA MET A 15 14.54 -8.27 0.77
C MET A 15 13.33 -7.35 0.60
N THR A 16 13.28 -6.63 -0.51
CA THR A 16 12.14 -5.76 -0.83
C THR A 16 10.84 -6.55 -0.90
N ALA A 17 10.85 -7.71 -1.56
CA ALA A 17 9.67 -8.57 -1.65
C ALA A 17 9.19 -9.00 -0.26
N VAL A 18 10.11 -9.49 0.59
CA VAL A 18 9.78 -9.95 1.95
C VAL A 18 9.18 -8.82 2.79
N LEU A 19 9.82 -7.65 2.83
CA LEU A 19 9.36 -6.52 3.63
C LEU A 19 7.99 -5.97 3.15
N VAL A 20 7.80 -5.88 1.83
CA VAL A 20 6.54 -5.40 1.25
C VAL A 20 5.40 -6.39 1.48
N LEU A 21 5.67 -7.69 1.37
CA LEU A 21 4.67 -8.72 1.69
C LEU A 21 4.29 -8.69 3.17
N MET A 22 5.27 -8.62 4.06
CA MET A 22 5.04 -8.57 5.51
C MET A 22 4.19 -7.36 5.90
N THR A 23 4.56 -6.17 5.45
CA THR A 23 3.80 -4.94 5.72
C THR A 23 2.39 -4.99 5.12
N GLY A 24 2.25 -5.51 3.90
CA GLY A 24 0.95 -5.71 3.25
C GLY A 24 0.04 -6.69 4.01
N MET A 25 0.59 -7.79 4.51
CA MET A 25 -0.15 -8.78 5.31
C MET A 25 -0.61 -8.21 6.65
N ILE A 26 0.30 -7.56 7.38
CA ILE A 26 -0.03 -6.90 8.66
C ILE A 26 -1.15 -5.88 8.45
N GLY A 27 -1.02 -5.04 7.41
CA GLY A 27 -2.04 -4.06 7.06
C GLY A 27 -3.38 -4.70 6.72
N ALA A 28 -3.41 -5.76 5.90
CA ALA A 28 -4.65 -6.43 5.53
C ALA A 28 -5.39 -7.05 6.74
N ILE A 29 -4.66 -7.53 7.74
CA ILE A 29 -5.24 -8.09 8.97
C ILE A 29 -5.73 -6.96 9.89
N ALA A 30 -4.91 -5.93 10.09
CA ALA A 30 -5.16 -4.88 11.07
C ALA A 30 -6.15 -3.80 10.61
N VAL A 31 -6.26 -3.53 9.30
CA VAL A 31 -6.96 -2.33 8.80
C VAL A 31 -8.45 -2.34 9.12
N THR A 32 -9.15 -3.45 8.93
CA THR A 32 -10.60 -3.53 9.21
C THR A 32 -10.93 -3.32 10.70
N PRO A 33 -10.32 -4.06 11.66
CA PRO A 33 -10.59 -3.83 13.08
C PRO A 33 -10.14 -2.45 13.53
N MET A 34 -9.00 -1.94 13.04
CA MET A 34 -8.51 -0.60 13.37
C MET A 34 -9.49 0.49 12.90
N LEU A 35 -9.92 0.46 11.64
CA LEU A 35 -10.86 1.45 11.11
C LEU A 35 -12.25 1.34 11.76
N ASN A 36 -12.65 0.14 12.21
CA ASN A 36 -13.86 -0.04 13.02
C ASN A 36 -13.72 0.61 14.40
N ALA A 37 -12.59 0.40 15.08
CA ALA A 37 -12.31 1.00 16.39
C ALA A 37 -12.26 2.54 16.32
N LEU A 38 -11.74 3.09 15.21
CA LEU A 38 -11.74 4.53 14.93
C LEU A 38 -13.12 5.08 14.51
N GLY A 39 -14.16 4.24 14.41
CA GLY A 39 -15.51 4.66 14.04
C GLY A 39 -15.65 5.13 12.60
N LEU A 40 -14.71 4.81 11.71
CA LEU A 40 -14.74 5.25 10.31
C LEU A 40 -15.77 4.43 9.54
N ARG A 41 -16.81 5.09 9.02
CA ARG A 41 -17.93 4.42 8.33
C ARG A 41 -17.90 4.55 6.81
N ASP A 42 -17.20 5.55 6.27
CA ASP A 42 -17.16 5.78 4.81
C ASP A 42 -16.25 4.75 4.11
N TRP A 43 -16.86 3.85 3.33
CA TRP A 43 -16.15 2.84 2.57
C TRP A 43 -15.14 3.40 1.58
N ARG A 44 -15.36 4.61 1.05
CA ARG A 44 -14.44 5.26 0.11
C ARG A 44 -13.14 5.62 0.81
N GLY A 45 -13.24 6.30 1.95
CA GLY A 45 -12.08 6.69 2.76
C GLY A 45 -11.34 5.48 3.33
N ARG A 46 -12.09 4.49 3.84
CA ARG A 46 -11.51 3.22 4.34
C ARG A 46 -10.75 2.50 3.24
N GLY A 47 -11.36 2.40 2.06
CA GLY A 47 -10.76 1.79 0.88
C GLY A 47 -9.46 2.49 0.49
N PHE A 48 -9.54 3.79 0.24
CA PHE A 48 -8.38 4.59 -0.16
C PHE A 48 -7.21 4.47 0.82
N ALA A 49 -7.47 4.64 2.12
CA ALA A 49 -6.45 4.49 3.16
C ALA A 49 -5.84 3.08 3.18
N THR A 50 -6.67 2.04 3.02
CA THR A 50 -6.21 0.64 2.95
C THR A 50 -5.28 0.42 1.76
N GLY A 51 -5.65 0.94 0.58
CA GLY A 51 -4.84 0.81 -0.63
C GLY A 51 -3.49 1.51 -0.53
N VAL A 52 -3.45 2.69 0.09
CA VAL A 52 -2.21 3.43 0.34
C VAL A 52 -1.32 2.69 1.35
N ALA A 53 -1.87 2.24 2.48
CA ALA A 53 -1.08 1.68 3.58
C ALA A 53 -0.65 0.22 3.35
N ALA A 54 -1.54 -0.61 2.81
CA ALA A 54 -1.37 -2.06 2.73
C ALA A 54 -1.24 -2.58 1.28
N HIS A 55 -1.16 -1.66 0.30
CA HIS A 55 -0.85 -1.94 -1.10
C HIS A 55 -1.77 -3.03 -1.70
N GLY A 56 -1.24 -3.90 -2.56
CA GLY A 56 -2.05 -4.91 -3.28
C GLY A 56 -2.76 -5.91 -2.37
N VAL A 57 -2.09 -6.39 -1.32
CA VAL A 57 -2.68 -7.36 -0.38
C VAL A 57 -3.84 -6.73 0.40
N GLY A 58 -3.66 -5.50 0.89
CA GLY A 58 -4.74 -4.75 1.52
C GLY A 58 -5.89 -4.40 0.58
N THR A 59 -5.58 -4.09 -0.68
CA THR A 59 -6.60 -3.81 -1.72
C THR A 59 -7.47 -5.03 -2.00
N ALA A 60 -6.85 -6.21 -2.12
CA ALA A 60 -7.60 -7.47 -2.26
C ALA A 60 -8.48 -7.74 -1.04
N ARG A 61 -8.00 -7.45 0.17
CA ARG A 61 -8.80 -7.55 1.39
C ARG A 61 -9.94 -6.54 1.43
N ALA A 62 -9.72 -5.30 1.01
CA ALA A 62 -10.75 -4.27 0.94
C ALA A 62 -11.87 -4.66 -0.03
N LEU A 63 -11.54 -5.27 -1.18
CA LEU A 63 -12.52 -5.83 -2.12
C LEU A 63 -13.36 -6.94 -1.49
N GLN A 64 -12.76 -7.82 -0.67
CA GLN A 64 -13.50 -8.86 0.07
C GLN A 64 -14.45 -8.28 1.14
N VAL A 65 -14.09 -7.13 1.73
CA VAL A 65 -14.90 -6.48 2.77
C VAL A 65 -16.06 -5.70 2.17
N HIS A 66 -15.80 -4.86 1.15
CA HIS A 66 -16.83 -4.08 0.49
C HIS A 66 -16.38 -3.65 -0.92
N PRO A 67 -17.20 -3.78 -1.97
CA PRO A 67 -16.81 -3.45 -3.35
C PRO A 67 -16.33 -2.00 -3.51
N THR A 68 -17.04 -1.03 -2.91
CA THR A 68 -16.62 0.39 -2.93
C THR A 68 -15.28 0.61 -2.23
N ALA A 69 -15.00 -0.08 -1.12
CA ALA A 69 -13.72 0.04 -0.44
C ALA A 69 -12.60 -0.53 -1.30
N GLY A 70 -12.84 -1.66 -1.94
CA GLY A 70 -11.90 -2.24 -2.90
C GLY A 70 -11.60 -1.33 -4.10
N ALA A 71 -12.62 -0.70 -4.69
CA ALA A 71 -12.45 0.24 -5.78
C ALA A 71 -11.56 1.43 -5.39
N PHE A 72 -11.85 2.07 -4.24
CA PHE A 72 -11.06 3.19 -3.75
C PHE A 72 -9.66 2.77 -3.28
N ALA A 73 -9.50 1.54 -2.76
CA ALA A 73 -8.19 0.98 -2.44
C ALA A 73 -7.31 0.84 -3.69
N GLY A 74 -7.88 0.41 -4.82
CA GLY A 74 -7.16 0.39 -6.10
C GLY A 74 -6.63 1.76 -6.50
N ILE A 75 -7.44 2.81 -6.33
CA ILE A 75 -7.03 4.20 -6.59
C ILE A 75 -5.88 4.60 -5.66
N GLY A 76 -6.02 4.37 -4.35
CA GLY A 76 -4.99 4.67 -3.36
C GLY A 76 -3.66 3.95 -3.64
N MET A 77 -3.73 2.66 -3.98
CA MET A 77 -2.56 1.87 -4.36
C MET A 77 -1.87 2.41 -5.62
N GLY A 78 -2.65 2.74 -6.67
CA GLY A 78 -2.13 3.27 -7.92
C GLY A 78 -1.45 4.64 -7.73
N MET A 79 -2.09 5.54 -6.99
CA MET A 79 -1.50 6.84 -6.65
C MET A 79 -0.22 6.69 -5.84
N ASN A 80 -0.23 5.81 -4.83
CA ASN A 80 0.96 5.55 -4.02
C ASN A 80 2.12 5.00 -4.87
N ALA A 81 1.84 4.12 -5.83
CA ALA A 81 2.83 3.57 -6.76
C ALA A 81 3.48 4.65 -7.64
N VAL A 82 2.67 5.56 -8.19
CA VAL A 82 3.17 6.70 -8.99
C VAL A 82 4.03 7.63 -8.14
N LEU A 83 3.53 8.04 -6.97
CA LEU A 83 4.27 8.93 -6.07
C LEU A 83 5.57 8.30 -5.59
N THR A 84 5.55 7.03 -5.17
CA THR A 84 6.76 6.31 -4.74
C THR A 84 7.77 6.21 -5.87
N GLY A 85 7.34 5.93 -7.09
CA GLY A 85 8.23 5.85 -8.26
C GLY A 85 8.94 7.17 -8.58
N LEU A 86 8.31 8.31 -8.30
CA LEU A 86 8.88 9.64 -8.50
C LEU A 86 9.74 10.09 -7.31
N ILE A 87 9.28 9.84 -6.09
CA ILE A 87 9.89 10.35 -4.86
C ILE A 87 11.11 9.51 -4.45
N ALA A 88 11.05 8.18 -4.56
CA ALA A 88 12.14 7.29 -4.14
C ALA A 88 13.52 7.65 -4.73
N PRO A 89 13.68 7.90 -6.06
CA PRO A 89 14.98 8.29 -6.61
C PRO A 89 15.47 9.65 -6.08
N LEU A 90 14.56 10.63 -5.91
CA LEU A 90 14.91 11.96 -5.40
C LEU A 90 15.37 11.89 -3.93
N VAL A 91 14.68 11.11 -3.11
CA VAL A 91 15.05 10.93 -1.70
C VAL A 91 16.40 10.23 -1.59
N LEU A 92 16.69 9.21 -2.41
CA LEU A 92 17.99 8.55 -2.40
C LEU A 92 19.16 9.48 -2.78
N GLN A 93 18.92 10.50 -3.60
CA GLN A 93 19.96 11.50 -3.91
C GLN A 93 20.37 12.33 -2.68
N LEU A 94 19.51 12.47 -1.67
CA LEU A 94 19.84 13.19 -0.43
C LEU A 94 20.78 12.40 0.48
N PHE A 95 20.80 11.08 0.35
CA PHE A 95 21.62 10.17 1.17
C PHE A 95 22.89 9.70 0.47
N ARG A 96 23.16 10.22 -0.73
CA ARG A 96 24.40 10.01 -1.48
C ARG A 96 25.32 11.22 -1.29
#